data_AF-A0A1H2CAS3-F1
#
_entry.id   AF-A0A1H2CAS3-F1
#
_cell.length_a   1.000
_cell.length_b   1.000
_cell.length_c   1.000
_cell.angle_alpha   90.00
_cell.angle_beta   90.00
_cell.angle_gamma   90.00
#
_symmetry.space_group_name_H-M   'P 1'
#
loop_
_entity.id
_entity.type
_entity.pdbx_description
1 polymer ?
#
loop_
_entity_poly.entity_id
_entity_poly.type
_entity_poly.pdbx_seq_one_letter_code
_entity_poly.pdbx_strand_id
1 'polypeptide(L)'
;MDALQMHDRLQYRFGQRSAIYYVLVMDEQPKTYSFLPPVEFQNQIIRFLSFVPKDLLQISNSLTYFELIQRNGLDDPYRFHVKFSINLDEYLKFMPNNRPYLFFVDRKSSKIDEVIRLLTASHTGLRFYYCFNDSKDSLPVLPNQVNDTGHFMKLLYEKQEELFDLMGIQYQALAPEAAIGWKGFYDFPFFVPAQSNYRIASAVTGNFEYVNGDKGDAVTEKQVISHAEAAKQGFTDPKAFTRQQQIVEQADKIDFFAETCFDEGLIKPVHEIEPFLSPMILVLPFQNPDIRDFLQESSKPEIREYLSDLDFEQTENYIHQGRPPKSAEALLFNSQLIGLKTQFLDDIAFLHSSFTTAPIVRLPAQGKTMYRNLSFFRTEAAGRITAPGNRAKVLKTIQTFGHQLWRL
;
A
#
# COMPACT_ATOMS: atom_id res chain seq x y z
N MET A 1 -36.62 6.20 18.64
CA MET A 1 -35.39 6.43 17.86
C MET A 1 -35.77 7.44 16.80
N ASP A 2 -35.20 8.65 16.87
CA ASP A 2 -35.73 9.83 16.18
C ASP A 2 -35.25 9.91 14.72
N ALA A 3 -36.06 10.48 13.82
CA ALA A 3 -35.74 10.60 12.40
C ALA A 3 -34.48 11.44 12.15
N LEU A 4 -34.16 12.38 13.06
CA LEU A 4 -32.91 13.13 13.06
C LEU A 4 -31.68 12.25 13.36
N GLN A 5 -31.76 11.36 14.36
CA GLN A 5 -30.67 10.43 14.68
C GLN A 5 -30.43 9.42 13.54
N MET A 6 -31.47 9.09 12.79
CA MET A 6 -31.38 8.23 11.62
C MET A 6 -30.83 8.99 10.39
N HIS A 7 -31.13 10.29 10.25
CA HIS A 7 -30.53 11.16 9.24
C HIS A 7 -29.03 11.35 9.47
N ASP A 8 -28.60 11.59 10.71
CA ASP A 8 -27.18 11.68 11.07
C ASP A 8 -26.46 10.34 10.83
N ARG A 9 -27.04 9.21 11.25
CA ARG A 9 -26.49 7.86 10.99
C ARG A 9 -26.39 7.50 9.51
N LEU A 10 -27.30 8.01 8.67
CA LEU A 10 -27.23 7.81 7.21
C LEU A 10 -26.20 8.73 6.56
N GLN A 11 -25.97 9.96 7.07
CA GLN A 11 -24.85 10.80 6.65
C GLN A 11 -23.49 10.14 6.91
N TYR A 12 -23.37 9.31 7.94
CA TYR A 12 -22.15 8.54 8.21
C TYR A 12 -21.90 7.39 7.21
N ARG A 13 -22.94 6.81 6.59
CA ARG A 13 -22.77 5.97 5.38
C ARG A 13 -22.60 6.82 4.10
N PHE A 14 -23.12 8.05 4.09
CA PHE A 14 -23.09 9.00 2.95
C PHE A 14 -22.11 10.19 3.09
N GLY A 15 -20.93 9.96 3.68
CA GLY A 15 -19.75 10.81 3.49
C GLY A 15 -19.80 12.17 4.16
N GLN A 16 -18.87 12.34 5.11
CA GLN A 16 -18.43 13.63 5.59
C GLN A 16 -18.12 14.53 4.39
N ARG A 17 -18.53 15.81 4.45
CA ARG A 17 -18.31 16.76 3.34
C ARG A 17 -16.82 16.97 3.05
N SER A 18 -15.98 16.77 4.08
CA SER A 18 -14.53 16.82 4.05
C SER A 18 -13.86 15.58 3.45
N ALA A 19 -14.62 14.51 3.15
CA ALA A 19 -14.08 13.29 2.58
C ALA A 19 -13.59 13.53 1.15
N ILE A 20 -12.38 13.08 0.85
CA ILE A 20 -11.73 13.25 -0.44
C ILE A 20 -12.12 12.10 -1.36
N TYR A 21 -12.62 12.45 -2.54
CA TYR A 21 -13.01 11.50 -3.57
C TYR A 21 -11.89 11.38 -4.60
N TYR A 22 -11.44 10.14 -4.78
CA TYR A 22 -10.38 9.80 -5.72
C TYR A 22 -10.99 9.19 -6.96
N VAL A 23 -10.90 9.88 -8.10
CA VAL A 23 -11.60 9.48 -9.32
C VAL A 23 -10.59 9.14 -10.41
N LEU A 24 -10.49 7.87 -10.77
CA LEU A 24 -9.71 7.44 -11.93
C LEU A 24 -10.54 7.53 -13.20
N VAL A 25 -10.09 8.36 -14.14
CA VAL A 25 -10.71 8.51 -15.46
C VAL A 25 -10.00 7.59 -16.46
N MET A 26 -10.78 6.76 -17.14
CA MET A 26 -10.28 5.69 -18.00
C MET A 26 -10.95 5.65 -19.36
N ASP A 27 -10.27 5.05 -20.33
CA ASP A 27 -10.94 4.60 -21.54
C ASP A 27 -11.80 3.37 -21.29
N GLU A 28 -12.74 3.11 -22.21
CA GLU A 28 -13.65 1.99 -22.10
C GLU A 28 -12.85 0.67 -22.11
N GLN A 29 -12.98 -0.10 -21.04
CA GLN A 29 -12.36 -1.42 -20.98
C GLN A 29 -13.11 -2.40 -21.90
N PRO A 30 -12.41 -3.27 -22.63
CA PRO A 30 -13.07 -4.36 -23.33
C PRO A 30 -13.86 -5.21 -22.32
N LYS A 31 -15.14 -5.48 -22.62
CA LYS A 31 -16.13 -6.17 -21.77
C LYS A 31 -15.78 -7.62 -21.41
N THR A 32 -14.55 -8.05 -21.60
CA THR A 32 -14.17 -9.45 -21.54
C THR A 32 -14.19 -10.02 -20.12
N TYR A 33 -13.90 -9.25 -19.06
CA TYR A 33 -13.99 -9.74 -17.68
C TYR A 33 -14.28 -8.61 -16.66
N SER A 34 -15.38 -8.70 -15.91
CA SER A 34 -15.81 -7.70 -14.90
C SER A 34 -14.95 -7.64 -13.64
N PHE A 35 -13.93 -8.49 -13.52
CA PHE A 35 -13.11 -8.67 -12.32
C PHE A 35 -11.61 -8.42 -12.57
N LEU A 36 -11.20 -8.10 -13.80
CA LEU A 36 -9.82 -7.69 -14.04
C LEU A 36 -9.67 -6.23 -13.58
N PRO A 37 -8.71 -5.93 -12.69
CA PRO A 37 -8.40 -4.54 -12.38
C PRO A 37 -7.94 -3.84 -13.66
N PRO A 38 -8.22 -2.53 -13.80
CA PRO A 38 -7.86 -1.85 -15.03
C PRO A 38 -6.34 -1.88 -15.30
N VAL A 39 -5.93 -1.92 -16.58
CA VAL A 39 -4.50 -2.04 -16.95
C VAL A 39 -3.71 -0.81 -16.52
N GLU A 40 -4.40 0.32 -16.40
CA GLU A 40 -3.95 1.62 -15.97
C GLU A 40 -3.90 1.73 -14.43
N PHE A 41 -4.47 0.75 -13.71
CA PHE A 41 -4.28 0.55 -12.26
C PHE A 41 -2.89 -0.04 -11.95
N GLN A 42 -1.89 0.28 -12.78
CA GLN A 42 -0.49 0.06 -12.44
C GLN A 42 -0.18 0.81 -11.14
N ASN A 43 0.64 0.18 -10.29
CA ASN A 43 0.94 0.48 -8.87
C ASN A 43 1.11 1.97 -8.47
N GLN A 44 1.30 2.88 -9.41
CA GLN A 44 1.48 4.32 -9.15
C GLN A 44 0.28 4.95 -8.44
N ILE A 45 -0.97 4.60 -8.80
CA ILE A 45 -2.16 5.19 -8.16
C ILE A 45 -2.33 4.67 -6.73
N ILE A 46 -2.19 3.36 -6.51
CA ILE A 46 -2.27 2.77 -5.16
C ILE A 46 -1.20 3.39 -4.27
N ARG A 47 0.02 3.53 -4.80
CA ARG A 47 1.11 4.19 -4.10
C ARG A 47 0.76 5.64 -3.79
N PHE A 48 0.23 6.41 -4.74
CA PHE A 48 -0.22 7.78 -4.49
C PHE A 48 -1.22 7.84 -3.32
N LEU A 49 -2.25 7.00 -3.37
CA LEU A 49 -3.29 6.91 -2.33
C LEU A 49 -2.72 6.63 -0.95
N SER A 50 -1.67 5.80 -0.87
CA SER A 50 -1.06 5.42 0.41
C SER A 50 -0.33 6.55 1.16
N PHE A 51 -0.12 7.70 0.51
CA PHE A 51 0.53 8.87 1.11
C PHE A 51 -0.43 10.06 1.32
N VAL A 52 -1.72 9.90 1.03
CA VAL A 52 -2.71 10.98 1.13
C VAL A 52 -3.85 10.61 2.09
N PRO A 53 -4.47 11.59 2.75
CA PRO A 53 -5.60 11.35 3.65
C PRO A 53 -6.87 10.99 2.88
N LYS A 54 -7.71 10.14 3.45
CA LYS A 54 -9.08 9.89 2.99
C LYS A 54 -10.01 11.08 3.23
N ASP A 55 -9.71 11.91 4.23
CA ASP A 55 -10.53 13.06 4.65
C ASP A 55 -9.65 14.24 5.07
N LEU A 56 -10.07 15.47 4.73
CA LEU A 56 -9.36 16.69 5.15
C LEU A 56 -9.26 16.84 6.68
N LEU A 57 -10.20 16.25 7.43
CA LEU A 57 -10.14 16.21 8.89
C LEU A 57 -8.97 15.37 9.41
N GLN A 58 -8.43 14.44 8.63
CA GLN A 58 -7.20 13.75 9.05
C GLN A 58 -6.01 14.70 9.15
N ILE A 59 -6.02 15.80 8.40
CA ILE A 59 -4.97 16.80 8.45
C ILE A 59 -5.17 17.76 9.63
N SER A 60 -6.39 18.29 9.82
CA SER A 60 -6.67 19.26 10.89
C SER A 60 -6.95 18.63 12.25
N ASN A 61 -7.64 17.48 12.31
CA ASN A 61 -8.14 16.92 13.55
C ASN A 61 -8.20 15.39 13.48
N SER A 62 -7.03 14.77 13.35
CA SER A 62 -6.85 13.32 13.17
C SER A 62 -7.45 12.48 14.28
N LEU A 63 -7.31 12.91 15.54
CA LEU A 63 -7.88 12.21 16.68
C LEU A 63 -9.41 12.18 16.63
N THR A 64 -10.05 13.33 16.36
CA THR A 64 -11.51 13.39 16.23
C THR A 64 -11.97 12.60 15.02
N TYR A 65 -11.24 12.66 13.91
CA TYR A 65 -11.52 11.83 12.75
C TYR A 65 -11.48 10.33 13.08
N PHE A 66 -10.42 9.88 13.77
CA PHE A 66 -10.26 8.49 14.16
C PHE A 66 -11.33 8.04 15.15
N GLU A 67 -11.65 8.86 16.16
CA GLU A 67 -12.79 8.64 17.06
C GLU A 67 -14.09 8.44 16.25
N LEU A 68 -14.37 9.33 15.29
CA LEU A 68 -15.58 9.28 14.48
C LEU A 68 -15.69 8.00 13.64
N ILE A 69 -14.59 7.50 13.08
CA ILE A 69 -14.58 6.22 12.36
C ILE A 69 -14.94 5.08 13.31
N GLN A 70 -14.19 5.01 14.41
CA GLN A 70 -14.25 3.89 15.34
C GLN A 70 -15.60 3.83 16.07
N ARG A 71 -16.10 4.97 16.55
CA ARG A 71 -17.39 5.08 17.24
C ARG A 71 -18.57 4.65 16.36
N ASN A 72 -18.47 4.88 15.06
CA ASN A 72 -19.55 4.54 14.13
C ASN A 72 -19.40 3.12 13.54
N GLY A 73 -18.35 2.37 13.91
CA GLY A 73 -18.08 1.03 13.39
C GLY A 73 -18.06 0.99 11.86
N LEU A 74 -17.58 2.07 11.25
CA LEU A 74 -17.59 2.20 9.80
C LEU A 74 -16.29 1.62 9.25
N ASP A 75 -16.43 0.69 8.30
CA ASP A 75 -15.37 0.51 7.31
C ASP A 75 -15.15 1.87 6.63
N ASP A 76 -13.94 2.41 6.74
CA ASP A 76 -13.57 3.71 6.17
C ASP A 76 -12.60 3.53 5.00
N PRO A 77 -13.03 2.97 3.85
CA PRO A 77 -12.16 2.88 2.69
C PRO A 77 -11.91 4.25 2.06
N TYR A 78 -10.83 4.33 1.27
CA TYR A 78 -10.68 5.40 0.30
C TYR A 78 -11.92 5.46 -0.60
N ARG A 79 -12.47 6.66 -0.80
CA ARG A 79 -13.59 6.90 -1.73
C ARG A 79 -13.09 6.90 -3.17
N PHE A 80 -12.75 5.73 -3.65
CA PHE A 80 -12.16 5.52 -4.96
C PHE A 80 -13.24 5.16 -5.99
N HIS A 81 -13.29 5.91 -7.09
CA HIS A 81 -14.23 5.71 -8.18
C HIS A 81 -13.49 5.55 -9.50
N VAL A 82 -13.80 4.49 -10.23
CA VAL A 82 -13.38 4.34 -11.63
C VAL A 82 -14.49 4.87 -12.52
N LYS A 83 -14.15 5.76 -13.46
CA LYS A 83 -15.09 6.37 -14.39
C LYS A 83 -14.56 6.32 -15.80
N PHE A 84 -15.40 5.85 -16.71
CA PHE A 84 -15.07 5.81 -18.13
C PHE A 84 -15.30 7.18 -18.78
N SER A 85 -14.45 7.53 -19.72
CA SER A 85 -14.51 8.79 -20.49
C SER A 85 -15.89 9.02 -21.11
N ILE A 86 -16.56 7.97 -21.59
CA ILE A 86 -17.92 8.04 -22.15
C ILE A 86 -19.00 8.47 -21.14
N ASN A 87 -18.86 8.11 -19.86
CA ASN A 87 -19.83 8.42 -18.81
C ASN A 87 -19.36 9.58 -17.90
N LEU A 88 -18.24 10.22 -18.26
CA LEU A 88 -17.63 11.26 -17.43
C LEU A 88 -18.53 12.50 -17.33
N ASP A 89 -19.12 12.95 -18.45
CA ASP A 89 -20.00 14.13 -18.46
C ASP A 89 -21.22 13.94 -17.54
N GLU A 90 -21.88 12.79 -17.61
CA GLU A 90 -23.00 12.44 -16.73
C GLU A 90 -22.55 12.45 -15.27
N TYR A 91 -21.43 11.80 -14.96
CA TYR A 91 -20.88 11.77 -13.61
C TYR A 91 -20.61 13.19 -13.08
N LEU A 92 -19.94 14.04 -13.86
CA LEU A 92 -19.59 15.41 -13.46
C LEU A 92 -20.82 16.29 -13.18
N LYS A 93 -21.95 16.03 -13.85
CA LYS A 93 -23.23 16.74 -13.64
C LYS A 93 -23.90 16.36 -12.31
N PHE A 94 -23.76 15.11 -11.87
CA PHE A 94 -24.40 14.60 -10.65
C PHE A 94 -23.54 14.74 -9.38
N MET A 95 -22.25 15.02 -9.52
CA MET A 95 -21.35 15.16 -8.38
C MET A 95 -21.64 16.42 -7.55
N PRO A 96 -21.73 16.32 -6.21
CA PRO A 96 -21.80 17.48 -5.34
C PRO A 96 -20.58 18.40 -5.51
N ASN A 97 -20.81 19.70 -5.67
CA ASN A 97 -19.73 20.69 -5.83
C ASN A 97 -19.06 21.12 -4.53
N ASN A 98 -19.61 20.73 -3.38
CA ASN A 98 -19.14 21.07 -2.03
C ASN A 98 -18.31 19.95 -1.38
N ARG A 99 -17.60 19.17 -2.20
CA ARG A 99 -16.75 18.06 -1.77
C ARG A 99 -15.42 18.10 -2.53
N PRO A 100 -14.30 17.70 -1.91
CA PRO A 100 -13.01 17.66 -2.57
C PRO A 100 -12.87 16.41 -3.46
N TYR A 101 -12.35 16.61 -4.68
CA TYR A 101 -12.10 15.55 -5.66
C TYR A 101 -10.68 15.64 -6.21
N LEU A 102 -9.98 14.50 -6.26
CA LEU A 102 -8.75 14.34 -7.04
C LEU A 102 -9.01 13.42 -8.22
N PHE A 103 -8.93 13.95 -9.44
CA PHE A 103 -9.06 13.18 -10.68
C PHE A 103 -7.69 12.69 -11.13
N PHE A 104 -7.54 11.38 -11.30
CA PHE A 104 -6.41 10.76 -11.99
C PHE A 104 -6.74 10.68 -13.47
N VAL A 105 -5.93 11.35 -14.30
CA VAL A 105 -6.15 11.48 -15.73
C VAL A 105 -4.99 10.82 -16.48
N ASP A 106 -5.29 9.75 -17.22
CA ASP A 106 -4.31 9.10 -18.08
C ASP A 106 -4.11 9.91 -19.37
N ARG A 107 -2.91 10.48 -19.55
CA ARG A 107 -2.56 11.28 -20.74
C ARG A 107 -2.39 10.45 -22.02
N LYS A 108 -2.32 9.12 -21.93
CA LYS A 108 -2.35 8.21 -23.08
C LYS A 108 -3.76 7.79 -23.49
N SER A 109 -4.80 8.27 -22.80
CA SER A 109 -6.19 8.03 -23.19
C SER A 109 -6.43 8.47 -24.64
N SER A 110 -7.12 7.62 -25.40
CA SER A 110 -7.59 7.89 -26.76
C SER A 110 -8.60 9.05 -26.84
N LYS A 111 -9.22 9.42 -25.71
CA LYS A 111 -10.20 10.51 -25.61
C LYS A 111 -9.72 11.65 -24.72
N ILE A 112 -8.41 11.80 -24.56
CA ILE A 112 -7.81 12.78 -23.62
C ILE A 112 -8.30 14.22 -23.86
N ASP A 113 -8.45 14.67 -25.11
CA ASP A 113 -8.92 16.03 -25.41
C ASP A 113 -10.35 16.28 -24.92
N GLU A 114 -11.23 15.28 -25.08
CA GLU A 114 -12.60 15.35 -24.58
C GLU A 114 -12.63 15.35 -23.05
N VAL A 115 -11.82 14.48 -22.42
CA VAL A 115 -11.69 14.41 -20.96
C VAL A 115 -11.21 15.74 -20.39
N ILE A 116 -10.13 16.32 -20.93
CA ILE A 116 -9.60 17.61 -20.48
C ILE A 116 -10.65 18.72 -20.63
N ARG A 117 -11.37 18.75 -21.75
CA ARG A 117 -12.44 19.74 -21.98
C ARG A 117 -13.56 19.63 -20.94
N LEU A 118 -14.04 18.42 -20.65
CA LEU A 118 -15.11 18.19 -19.65
C LEU A 118 -14.66 18.55 -18.23
N LEU A 119 -13.43 18.16 -17.87
CA LEU A 119 -12.86 18.45 -16.55
C LEU A 119 -12.61 19.95 -16.34
N THR A 120 -12.17 20.66 -17.39
CA THR A 120 -11.99 22.13 -17.35
C THR A 120 -13.34 22.85 -17.27
N ALA A 121 -14.32 22.44 -18.06
CA ALA A 121 -15.66 23.07 -18.07
C ALA A 121 -16.40 22.92 -16.73
N SER A 122 -16.12 21.86 -15.99
CA SER A 122 -16.73 21.55 -14.71
C SER A 122 -15.87 21.93 -13.50
N HIS A 123 -14.78 22.67 -13.71
CA HIS A 123 -13.80 22.97 -12.66
C HIS A 123 -14.40 23.79 -11.50
N THR A 124 -13.96 23.47 -10.28
CA THR A 124 -14.22 24.24 -9.05
C THR A 124 -12.97 24.24 -8.17
N GLY A 125 -12.89 25.14 -7.19
CA GLY A 125 -11.75 25.20 -6.25
C GLY A 125 -11.51 23.91 -5.45
N LEU A 126 -12.50 23.02 -5.38
CA LEU A 126 -12.43 21.71 -4.71
C LEU A 126 -12.05 20.55 -5.65
N ARG A 127 -11.75 20.81 -6.93
CA ARG A 127 -11.37 19.80 -7.91
C ARG A 127 -9.88 19.94 -8.26
N PHE A 128 -9.15 18.85 -8.08
CA PHE A 128 -7.72 18.72 -8.33
C PHE A 128 -7.48 17.64 -9.38
N TYR A 129 -6.35 17.71 -10.08
CA TYR A 129 -6.08 16.79 -11.19
C TYR A 129 -4.64 16.31 -11.17
N TYR A 130 -4.44 15.00 -11.07
CA TYR A 130 -3.14 14.36 -11.23
C TYR A 130 -3.09 13.69 -12.60
N CYS A 131 -2.19 14.16 -13.46
CA CYS A 131 -1.98 13.57 -14.78
C CYS A 131 -0.83 12.57 -14.72
N PHE A 132 -1.01 11.38 -15.29
CA PHE A 132 0.02 10.35 -15.37
C PHE A 132 0.15 9.80 -16.78
N ASN A 133 1.18 8.97 -17.01
CA ASN A 133 1.51 8.43 -18.34
C ASN A 133 1.76 9.53 -19.39
N ASP A 134 2.60 10.52 -19.11
CA ASP A 134 2.85 11.63 -20.04
C ASP A 134 3.17 11.16 -21.47
N SER A 135 2.46 11.74 -22.44
CA SER A 135 2.81 11.72 -23.86
C SER A 135 3.79 12.86 -24.16
N LYS A 136 4.60 12.71 -25.22
CA LYS A 136 5.56 13.75 -25.64
C LYS A 136 4.92 15.07 -26.09
N ASP A 137 3.61 15.05 -26.36
CA ASP A 137 2.87 16.22 -26.81
C ASP A 137 2.44 17.11 -25.63
N SER A 138 2.59 18.43 -25.79
CA SER A 138 2.22 19.43 -24.80
C SER A 138 0.70 19.57 -24.71
N LEU A 139 0.06 18.72 -23.91
CA LEU A 139 -1.35 18.85 -23.57
C LEU A 139 -1.61 20.08 -22.67
N PRO A 140 -2.84 20.64 -22.68
CA PRO A 140 -3.21 21.74 -21.81
C PRO A 140 -3.02 21.39 -20.32
N VAL A 141 -2.51 22.35 -19.56
CA VAL A 141 -2.41 22.24 -18.09
C VAL A 141 -3.81 22.40 -17.50
N LEU A 142 -4.25 21.44 -16.68
CA LEU A 142 -5.52 21.53 -15.98
C LEU A 142 -5.42 22.53 -14.82
N PRO A 143 -6.49 23.27 -14.50
CA PRO A 143 -6.51 24.14 -13.31
C PRO A 143 -6.35 23.28 -12.03
N ASN A 144 -5.63 23.74 -11.00
CA ASN A 144 -5.31 22.92 -9.82
C ASN A 144 -4.63 21.57 -10.15
N GLN A 145 -3.78 21.54 -11.18
CA GLN A 145 -2.99 20.36 -11.50
C GLN A 145 -1.96 20.07 -10.40
N VAL A 146 -1.92 18.80 -10.02
CA VAL A 146 -1.03 18.20 -9.03
C VAL A 146 0.08 17.45 -9.77
N ASN A 147 1.31 17.55 -9.28
CA ASN A 147 2.48 16.94 -9.91
C ASN A 147 2.84 15.59 -9.28
N ASP A 148 2.66 15.49 -7.97
CA ASP A 148 2.98 14.32 -7.16
C ASP A 148 2.20 14.40 -5.84
N THR A 149 2.33 13.37 -5.01
CA THR A 149 1.67 13.30 -3.72
C THR A 149 2.07 14.45 -2.79
N GLY A 150 3.35 14.84 -2.76
CA GLY A 150 3.84 15.91 -1.91
C GLY A 150 3.24 17.26 -2.28
N HIS A 151 3.15 17.57 -3.58
CA HIS A 151 2.47 18.75 -4.09
C HIS A 151 0.97 18.75 -3.72
N PHE A 152 0.29 17.59 -3.80
CA PHE A 152 -1.11 17.52 -3.36
C PHE A 152 -1.24 17.83 -1.87
N MET A 153 -0.44 17.18 -1.03
CA MET A 153 -0.43 17.43 0.41
C MET A 153 -0.16 18.90 0.72
N LYS A 154 0.81 19.51 0.04
CA LYS A 154 1.10 20.95 0.13
C LYS A 154 -0.15 21.80 -0.09
N LEU A 155 -0.87 21.54 -1.18
CA LEU A 155 -2.09 22.28 -1.52
C LEU A 155 -3.17 22.10 -0.44
N LEU A 156 -3.32 20.89 0.11
CA LEU A 156 -4.28 20.63 1.18
C LEU A 156 -3.93 21.39 2.46
N TYR A 157 -2.64 21.45 2.83
CA TYR A 157 -2.18 22.18 4.01
C TYR A 157 -2.27 23.70 3.82
N GLU A 158 -1.75 24.24 2.72
CA GLU A 158 -1.68 25.69 2.49
C GLU A 158 -3.05 26.32 2.26
N LYS A 159 -3.98 25.59 1.64
CA LYS A 159 -5.33 26.10 1.32
C LYS A 159 -6.41 25.58 2.26
N GLN A 160 -6.04 24.99 3.40
CA GLN A 160 -6.98 24.25 4.24
C GLN A 160 -8.22 25.05 4.63
N GLU A 161 -8.04 26.28 5.12
CA GLU A 161 -9.14 27.19 5.51
C GLU A 161 -10.07 27.49 4.33
N GLU A 162 -9.51 27.87 3.17
CA GLU A 162 -10.26 28.11 1.93
C GLU A 162 -11.07 26.88 1.52
N LEU A 163 -10.49 25.67 1.62
CA LEU A 163 -11.17 24.43 1.28
C LEU A 163 -12.35 24.16 2.22
N PHE A 164 -12.19 24.36 3.53
CA PHE A 164 -13.28 24.22 4.50
C PHE A 164 -14.42 25.21 4.25
N ASP A 165 -14.10 26.46 3.92
CA ASP A 165 -15.07 27.49 3.56
C ASP A 165 -15.86 27.11 2.30
N LEU A 166 -15.18 26.62 1.24
CA LEU A 166 -15.83 26.15 0.01
C LEU A 166 -16.77 24.96 0.24
N MET A 167 -16.52 24.14 1.27
CA MET A 167 -17.39 23.03 1.66
C MET A 167 -18.53 23.47 2.60
N GLY A 168 -18.50 24.70 3.11
CA GLY A 168 -19.41 25.21 4.12
C GLY A 168 -19.27 24.51 5.47
N ILE A 169 -18.03 24.20 5.86
CA ILE A 169 -17.67 23.57 7.13
C ILE A 169 -16.90 24.59 7.96
N GLN A 170 -17.20 24.70 9.26
CA GLN A 170 -16.44 25.57 10.14
C GLN A 170 -15.02 25.03 10.32
N TYR A 171 -14.02 25.81 9.90
CA TYR A 171 -12.63 25.45 10.10
C TYR A 171 -12.25 25.48 11.58
N GLN A 172 -11.56 24.44 12.05
CA GLN A 172 -10.88 24.41 13.35
C GLN A 172 -9.39 24.22 13.10
N ALA A 173 -8.61 25.26 13.42
CA ALA A 173 -7.16 25.21 13.31
C ALA A 173 -6.56 24.38 14.44
N LEU A 174 -5.85 23.33 14.08
CA LEU A 174 -4.94 22.60 14.96
C LEU A 174 -3.71 22.25 14.15
N ALA A 175 -2.55 22.49 14.74
CA ALA A 175 -1.27 22.12 14.15
C ALA A 175 -0.99 20.65 14.52
N PRO A 176 -0.66 19.76 13.58
CA PRO A 176 -0.15 18.44 13.95
C PRO A 176 1.14 18.63 14.77
N GLU A 177 1.10 18.27 16.06
CA GLU A 177 2.21 18.51 17.00
C GLU A 177 3.34 17.48 16.94
N ALA A 178 3.26 16.47 16.06
CA ALA A 178 4.32 15.49 15.96
C ALA A 178 4.64 15.16 14.50
N ALA A 179 5.78 15.67 14.03
CA ALA A 179 6.49 15.02 12.94
C ALA A 179 6.90 13.62 13.44
N ILE A 180 6.13 12.58 13.11
CA ILE A 180 6.65 11.22 13.06
C ILE A 180 7.57 11.19 11.85
N GLY A 181 8.78 11.69 12.08
CA GLY A 181 9.80 11.75 11.07
C GLY A 181 10.02 10.36 10.50
N TRP A 182 10.13 10.31 9.18
CA TRP A 182 10.77 9.26 8.41
C TRP A 182 12.26 9.14 8.80
N LYS A 183 12.53 8.84 10.07
CA LYS A 183 13.86 8.56 10.59
C LYS A 183 13.82 7.17 11.21
N GLY A 184 13.63 6.18 10.35
CA GLY A 184 13.61 4.79 10.79
C GLY A 184 13.64 3.78 9.64
N PHE A 185 13.25 4.18 8.43
CA PHE A 185 13.22 3.28 7.30
C PHE A 185 14.18 3.68 6.20
N TYR A 186 15.12 2.78 5.98
CA TYR A 186 16.13 2.88 4.95
C TYR A 186 15.54 2.40 3.63
N ASP A 187 15.48 3.27 2.63
CA ASP A 187 15.22 2.88 1.24
C ASP A 187 16.53 2.36 0.62
N PHE A 188 16.92 1.15 1.04
CA PHE A 188 17.95 0.42 0.33
C PHE A 188 17.29 -0.36 -0.81
N PRO A 189 17.76 -0.26 -2.06
CA PRO A 189 17.12 -0.93 -3.21
C PRO A 189 17.04 -2.46 -3.07
N PHE A 190 17.80 -3.05 -2.14
CA PHE A 190 17.80 -4.48 -1.86
C PHE A 190 16.98 -4.86 -0.61
N PHE A 191 16.56 -3.88 0.20
CA PHE A 191 15.84 -4.08 1.46
C PHE A 191 14.94 -2.87 1.77
N VAL A 192 13.63 -3.01 1.51
CA VAL A 192 12.62 -1.99 1.85
C VAL A 192 11.55 -2.66 2.69
N PRO A 193 11.64 -2.71 4.04
CA PRO A 193 10.60 -3.33 4.86
C PRO A 193 9.23 -2.73 4.55
N ALA A 194 8.14 -3.44 4.90
CA ALA A 194 6.80 -2.95 4.61
C ALA A 194 6.59 -1.55 5.19
N GLN A 195 6.60 -0.53 4.32
CA GLN A 195 6.41 0.87 4.71
C GLN A 195 4.96 1.14 5.14
N SER A 196 4.06 0.18 4.93
CA SER A 196 2.64 0.33 5.16
C SER A 196 2.29 0.61 6.62
N ASN A 197 3.02 0.07 7.61
CA ASN A 197 2.79 0.38 9.03
C ASN A 197 3.03 1.84 9.35
N TYR A 198 4.12 2.40 8.81
CA TYR A 198 4.38 3.82 8.91
C TYR A 198 3.24 4.63 8.30
N ARG A 199 2.79 4.26 7.09
CA ARG A 199 1.68 4.95 6.41
C ARG A 199 0.36 4.87 7.19
N ILE A 200 0.06 3.71 7.78
CA ILE A 200 -1.11 3.52 8.64
C ILE A 200 -1.01 4.39 9.90
N ALA A 201 0.14 4.36 10.60
CA ALA A 201 0.37 5.17 11.78
C ALA A 201 0.26 6.68 11.46
N SER A 202 0.81 7.11 10.33
CA SER A 202 0.63 8.47 9.79
C SER A 202 -0.82 8.80 9.50
N ALA A 203 -1.59 7.87 8.93
CA ALA A 203 -3.01 8.06 8.65
C ALA A 203 -3.85 8.18 9.94
N VAL A 204 -3.51 7.43 11.00
CA VAL A 204 -4.15 7.50 12.32
C VAL A 204 -3.81 8.82 13.03
N THR A 205 -2.54 9.21 13.01
CA THR A 205 -2.05 10.39 13.73
C THR A 205 -2.23 11.70 12.97
N GLY A 206 -2.61 11.64 11.68
CA GLY A 206 -2.70 12.81 10.81
C GLY A 206 -1.35 13.38 10.40
N ASN A 207 -0.27 12.65 10.69
CA ASN A 207 1.08 13.06 10.34
C ASN A 207 1.44 12.58 8.95
N PHE A 208 0.94 13.29 7.94
CA PHE A 208 1.38 13.13 6.57
C PHE A 208 2.68 13.91 6.39
N GLU A 209 3.75 13.22 6.01
CA GLU A 209 5.06 13.85 5.85
C GLU A 209 4.99 14.93 4.77
N TYR A 210 5.22 16.18 5.19
CA TYR A 210 5.28 17.34 4.32
C TYR A 210 6.73 17.79 4.20
N VAL A 211 7.37 17.50 3.06
CA VAL A 211 8.71 18.02 2.78
C VAL A 211 8.57 19.41 2.16
N ASN A 212 8.80 20.42 2.99
CA ASN A 212 8.90 21.81 2.58
C ASN A 212 10.23 22.03 1.82
N GLY A 213 10.28 21.70 0.53
CA GLY A 213 11.43 22.06 -0.31
C GLY A 213 11.48 21.36 -1.67
N ASP A 214 12.00 22.07 -2.67
CA ASP A 214 12.34 21.64 -4.06
C ASP A 214 13.36 20.49 -4.14
N LYS A 215 13.64 19.80 -3.04
CA LYS A 215 14.43 18.58 -3.06
C LYS A 215 13.47 17.49 -3.49
N GLY A 216 13.37 17.29 -4.81
CA GLY A 216 12.87 16.03 -5.34
C GLY A 216 13.58 14.86 -4.68
N ASP A 217 13.08 13.64 -4.90
CA ASP A 217 13.51 12.36 -4.33
C ASP A 217 14.99 11.96 -4.65
N ALA A 218 15.89 12.92 -4.82
CA ALA A 218 17.32 12.73 -4.87
C ALA A 218 17.81 12.23 -3.50
N VAL A 219 18.07 10.92 -3.45
CA VAL A 219 18.77 10.27 -2.35
C VAL A 219 20.05 11.05 -2.05
N THR A 220 20.10 11.66 -0.87
CA THR A 220 21.26 12.42 -0.43
C THR A 220 22.44 11.48 -0.18
N GLU A 221 23.66 11.95 -0.40
CA GLU A 221 24.89 11.19 -0.12
C GLU A 221 24.93 10.65 1.32
N LYS A 222 24.39 11.41 2.27
CA LYS A 222 24.23 10.99 3.68
C LYS A 222 23.31 9.77 3.84
N GLN A 223 22.22 9.70 3.08
CA GLN A 223 21.34 8.53 3.07
C GLN A 223 22.08 7.32 2.47
N VAL A 224 22.79 7.49 1.36
CA VAL A 224 23.58 6.40 0.75
C VAL A 224 24.61 5.82 1.73
N ILE A 225 25.35 6.67 2.43
CA ILE A 225 26.34 6.24 3.44
C ILE A 225 25.65 5.49 4.59
N SER A 226 24.57 6.05 5.13
CA SER A 226 23.79 5.41 6.20
C SER A 226 23.24 4.05 5.77
N HIS A 227 22.78 3.92 4.52
CA HIS A 227 22.29 2.66 3.95
C HIS A 227 23.40 1.61 3.88
N ALA A 228 24.60 2.00 3.47
CA ALA A 228 25.74 1.10 3.41
C ALA A 228 26.18 0.60 4.79
N GLU A 229 26.09 1.43 5.83
CA GLU A 229 26.40 1.05 7.21
C GLU A 229 25.37 0.08 7.80
N ALA A 230 24.08 0.36 7.64
CA ALA A 230 23.01 -0.53 8.09
C ALA A 230 23.03 -1.89 7.37
N ALA A 231 23.38 -1.90 6.07
CA ALA A 231 23.61 -3.13 5.33
C ALA A 231 24.78 -3.92 5.93
N LYS A 232 25.92 -3.28 6.18
CA LYS A 232 27.11 -3.91 6.81
C LYS A 232 26.76 -4.52 8.16
N GLN A 233 26.02 -3.82 9.01
CA GLN A 233 25.56 -4.36 10.31
C GLN A 233 24.67 -5.59 10.13
N GLY A 234 23.74 -5.56 9.17
CA GLY A 234 22.91 -6.72 8.86
C GLY A 234 23.70 -7.95 8.40
N PHE A 235 24.82 -7.75 7.68
CA PHE A 235 25.72 -8.84 7.29
C PHE A 235 26.52 -9.41 8.45
N THR A 236 26.73 -8.66 9.55
CA THR A 236 27.45 -9.17 10.72
C THR A 236 26.65 -10.19 11.52
N ASP A 237 25.32 -10.02 11.58
CA ASP A 237 24.41 -11.02 12.16
C ASP A 237 23.18 -11.24 11.25
N PRO A 238 23.29 -12.16 10.28
CA PRO A 238 22.21 -12.43 9.34
C PRO A 238 20.97 -13.06 9.97
N LYS A 239 21.10 -13.71 11.13
CA LYS A 239 19.99 -14.42 11.81
C LYS A 239 19.34 -13.59 12.92
N ALA A 240 19.77 -12.34 13.10
CA ALA A 240 19.13 -11.43 14.03
C ALA A 240 17.70 -11.09 13.57
N PHE A 241 16.81 -10.90 14.55
CA PHE A 241 15.42 -10.48 14.34
C PHE A 241 15.22 -8.96 14.49
N THR A 242 16.31 -8.18 14.51
CA THR A 242 16.27 -6.73 14.81
C THR A 242 15.29 -5.98 13.90
N ARG A 243 15.21 -6.35 12.63
CA ARG A 243 14.33 -5.70 11.64
C ARG A 243 12.86 -6.09 11.83
N GLN A 244 12.58 -7.34 12.16
CA GLN A 244 11.22 -7.76 12.54
C GLN A 244 10.76 -7.04 13.79
N GLN A 245 11.64 -6.92 14.79
CA GLN A 245 11.33 -6.25 16.04
C GLN A 245 10.91 -4.79 15.79
N GLN A 246 11.59 -4.08 14.88
CA GLN A 246 11.19 -2.72 14.48
C GLN A 246 9.81 -2.65 13.84
N ILE A 247 9.40 -3.68 13.08
CA ILE A 247 8.07 -3.75 12.46
C ILE A 247 7.02 -4.06 13.53
N VAL A 248 7.32 -4.95 14.48
CA VAL A 248 6.44 -5.28 15.62
C VAL A 248 6.24 -4.06 16.51
N GLU A 249 7.30 -3.33 16.86
CA GLU A 249 7.22 -2.08 17.63
C GLU A 249 6.35 -1.01 16.96
N GLN A 250 6.17 -1.07 15.64
CA GLN A 250 5.25 -0.18 14.92
C GLN A 250 3.81 -0.67 14.96
N ALA A 251 3.60 -1.98 14.90
CA ALA A 251 2.29 -2.55 15.14
C ALA A 251 1.82 -2.21 16.57
N ASP A 252 2.69 -2.37 17.56
CA ASP A 252 2.41 -2.04 18.96
C ASP A 252 2.00 -0.56 19.13
N LYS A 253 2.60 0.36 18.36
CA LYS A 253 2.21 1.77 18.37
C LYS A 253 0.79 1.98 17.83
N ILE A 254 0.39 1.26 16.79
CA ILE A 254 -0.97 1.33 16.24
C ILE A 254 -1.97 0.79 17.26
N ASP A 255 -1.65 -0.35 17.89
CA ASP A 255 -2.49 -0.98 18.90
C ASP A 255 -2.64 -0.09 20.15
N PHE A 256 -1.55 0.55 20.60
CA PHE A 256 -1.57 1.50 21.71
C PHE A 256 -2.59 2.64 21.51
N PHE A 257 -2.72 3.16 20.29
CA PHE A 257 -3.74 4.18 19.99
C PHE A 257 -5.16 3.59 20.12
N ALA A 258 -5.39 2.39 19.61
CA ALA A 258 -6.69 1.73 19.70
C ALA A 258 -7.07 1.41 21.16
N GLU A 259 -6.13 0.91 21.96
CA GLU A 259 -6.29 0.65 23.40
C GLU A 259 -6.62 1.93 24.16
N THR A 260 -5.86 3.01 23.93
CA THR A 260 -6.12 4.30 24.59
C THR A 260 -7.52 4.81 24.29
N CYS A 261 -7.96 4.73 23.03
CA CYS A 261 -9.31 5.15 22.66
C CYS A 261 -10.41 4.24 23.26
N PHE A 262 -10.14 2.95 23.47
CA PHE A 262 -11.05 2.05 24.15
C PHE A 262 -11.15 2.39 25.66
N ASP A 263 -10.01 2.58 26.33
CA ASP A 263 -9.92 2.89 27.76
C ASP A 263 -10.59 4.23 28.11
N GLU A 264 -10.43 5.24 27.27
CA GLU A 264 -11.09 6.55 27.39
C GLU A 264 -12.59 6.49 27.01
N GLY A 265 -13.11 5.33 26.62
CA GLY A 265 -14.51 5.12 26.26
C GLY A 265 -14.93 5.78 24.95
N LEU A 266 -13.97 6.17 24.10
CA LEU A 266 -14.17 6.75 22.77
C LEU A 266 -14.63 5.69 21.76
N ILE A 267 -14.17 4.45 21.94
CA ILE A 267 -14.54 3.29 21.12
C ILE A 267 -15.35 2.32 21.97
N LYS A 268 -16.44 1.80 21.41
CA LYS A 268 -17.22 0.72 22.01
C LYS A 268 -17.45 -0.38 20.98
N PRO A 269 -17.07 -1.63 21.25
CA PRO A 269 -17.34 -2.74 20.35
C PRO A 269 -18.85 -2.88 20.18
N VAL A 270 -19.30 -3.22 18.97
CA VAL A 270 -20.73 -3.40 18.70
C VAL A 270 -21.25 -4.62 19.47
N HIS A 271 -20.39 -5.61 19.69
CA HIS A 271 -20.65 -6.81 20.46
C HIS A 271 -19.45 -7.20 21.35
N GLU A 272 -19.69 -7.79 22.52
CA GLU A 272 -18.66 -8.21 23.50
C GLU A 272 -17.62 -9.23 22.98
N ILE A 273 -17.81 -9.79 21.79
CA ILE A 273 -16.95 -10.82 21.20
C ILE A 273 -16.12 -10.23 20.04
N GLU A 274 -16.44 -9.02 19.59
CA GLU A 274 -15.69 -8.37 18.53
C GLU A 274 -14.32 -7.94 19.07
N PRO A 275 -13.22 -8.28 18.36
CA PRO A 275 -11.91 -7.77 18.72
C PRO A 275 -11.92 -6.25 18.49
N PHE A 276 -11.48 -5.50 19.50
CA PHE A 276 -11.31 -4.04 19.37
C PHE A 276 -10.00 -3.68 18.66
N LEU A 277 -9.02 -4.61 18.63
CA LEU A 277 -7.79 -4.48 17.87
C LEU A 277 -7.97 -4.99 16.44
N SER A 278 -7.38 -4.26 15.49
CA SER A 278 -7.40 -4.65 14.09
C SER A 278 -6.52 -5.89 13.85
N PRO A 279 -6.94 -6.83 12.99
CA PRO A 279 -6.16 -8.03 12.72
C PRO A 279 -4.84 -7.70 12.04
N MET A 280 -3.75 -8.33 12.48
CA MET A 280 -2.45 -8.17 11.83
C MET A 280 -2.40 -8.91 10.48
N ILE A 281 -1.97 -8.22 9.43
CA ILE A 281 -1.77 -8.77 8.09
C ILE A 281 -0.33 -9.27 7.96
N LEU A 282 -0.18 -10.58 7.75
CA LEU A 282 1.13 -11.18 7.48
C LEU A 282 1.35 -11.31 5.98
N VAL A 283 2.42 -10.69 5.49
CA VAL A 283 2.84 -10.83 4.09
C VAL A 283 4.02 -11.79 4.05
N LEU A 284 3.85 -12.89 3.30
CA LEU A 284 4.86 -13.94 3.15
C LEU A 284 5.33 -14.00 1.69
N PRO A 285 6.39 -13.26 1.30
CA PRO A 285 6.88 -13.29 -0.06
C PRO A 285 7.43 -14.68 -0.40
N PHE A 286 6.73 -15.38 -1.29
CA PHE A 286 7.09 -16.74 -1.66
C PHE A 286 7.80 -16.82 -3.00
N GLN A 287 9.02 -17.37 -3.06
CA GLN A 287 9.70 -17.63 -4.33
C GLN A 287 9.40 -19.03 -4.85
N ASN A 288 8.72 -19.13 -6.00
CA ASN A 288 8.45 -20.40 -6.64
C ASN A 288 9.66 -20.83 -7.50
N PRO A 289 10.39 -21.91 -7.12
CA PRO A 289 11.52 -22.41 -7.89
C PRO A 289 11.09 -23.01 -9.24
N ASP A 290 9.82 -23.43 -9.37
CA ASP A 290 9.26 -24.04 -10.59
C ASP A 290 8.93 -22.99 -11.66
N ILE A 291 9.16 -21.69 -11.41
CA ILE A 291 8.97 -20.61 -12.41
C ILE A 291 9.80 -20.84 -13.68
N ARG A 292 10.89 -21.60 -13.55
CA ARG A 292 11.76 -22.04 -14.65
C ARG A 292 11.04 -22.95 -15.64
N ASP A 293 10.09 -23.75 -15.16
CA ASP A 293 9.36 -24.73 -15.98
C ASP A 293 8.21 -24.09 -16.76
N PHE A 294 7.67 -22.96 -16.27
CA PHE A 294 6.61 -22.20 -16.94
C PHE A 294 7.14 -21.30 -18.06
N LEU A 295 8.40 -20.86 -17.98
CA LEU A 295 9.04 -20.04 -19.01
C LEU A 295 9.65 -20.95 -20.09
N GLN A 296 8.79 -21.66 -20.81
CA GLN A 296 9.15 -22.61 -21.87
C GLN A 296 9.90 -21.98 -23.06
N GLU A 297 9.91 -20.65 -23.18
CA GLU A 297 10.65 -19.89 -24.20
C GLU A 297 12.13 -19.62 -23.85
N SER A 298 12.72 -20.40 -22.93
CA SER A 298 14.07 -20.22 -22.41
C SER A 298 15.21 -20.59 -23.38
N SER A 299 15.04 -20.45 -24.70
CA SER A 299 16.09 -20.73 -25.68
C SER A 299 17.19 -19.66 -25.73
N LYS A 300 16.93 -18.46 -25.20
CA LYS A 300 17.96 -17.41 -25.09
C LYS A 300 18.83 -17.61 -23.83
N PRO A 301 20.16 -17.71 -23.97
CA PRO A 301 21.06 -17.94 -22.84
C PRO A 301 21.02 -16.83 -21.78
N GLU A 302 20.74 -15.57 -22.18
CA GLU A 302 20.61 -14.44 -21.25
C GLU A 302 19.43 -14.63 -20.28
N ILE A 303 18.27 -15.07 -20.78
CA ILE A 303 17.08 -15.32 -19.95
C ILE A 303 17.35 -16.46 -18.96
N ARG A 304 18.06 -17.52 -19.37
CA ARG A 304 18.46 -18.59 -18.45
C ARG A 304 19.39 -18.09 -17.35
N GLU A 305 20.27 -17.14 -17.67
CA GLU A 305 21.16 -16.51 -16.70
C GLU A 305 20.36 -15.75 -15.65
N TYR A 306 19.43 -14.88 -16.08
CA TYR A 306 18.55 -14.12 -15.21
C TYR A 306 17.66 -15.03 -14.34
N LEU A 307 17.06 -16.08 -14.91
CA LEU A 307 16.23 -17.05 -14.18
C LEU A 307 17.03 -17.96 -13.23
N SER A 308 18.33 -18.16 -13.49
CA SER A 308 19.20 -18.94 -12.60
C SER A 308 19.44 -18.22 -11.27
N ASP A 309 19.33 -16.89 -11.29
CA ASP A 309 19.59 -16.01 -10.15
C ASP A 309 18.31 -15.62 -9.37
N LEU A 310 17.12 -16.03 -9.84
CA LEU A 310 15.84 -15.88 -9.10
C LEU A 310 15.66 -16.86 -7.93
N ASP A 311 16.61 -17.79 -7.74
CA ASP A 311 16.63 -18.75 -6.64
C ASP A 311 17.35 -18.16 -5.42
N PHE A 312 16.82 -17.04 -4.93
CA PHE A 312 17.31 -16.36 -3.73
C PHE A 312 16.30 -16.50 -2.58
N GLU A 313 16.80 -16.62 -1.37
CA GLU A 313 16.02 -16.52 -0.14
C GLU A 313 16.56 -15.37 0.70
N GLN A 314 15.81 -14.94 1.70
CA GLN A 314 16.27 -13.94 2.65
C GLN A 314 16.37 -14.56 4.04
N THR A 315 17.41 -14.19 4.78
CA THR A 315 17.51 -14.55 6.21
C THR A 315 16.46 -13.86 7.05
N GLU A 316 16.40 -14.20 8.34
CA GLU A 316 15.65 -13.49 9.36
C GLU A 316 15.98 -11.98 9.29
N ASN A 317 17.25 -11.60 9.23
CA ASN A 317 17.61 -10.19 9.07
C ASN A 317 17.45 -9.67 7.62
N TYR A 318 16.63 -10.30 6.77
CA TYR A 318 16.35 -9.92 5.37
C TYR A 318 17.58 -9.84 4.45
N ILE A 319 18.66 -10.56 4.77
CA ILE A 319 19.86 -10.61 3.93
C ILE A 319 19.63 -11.62 2.81
N HIS A 320 19.86 -11.21 1.57
CA HIS A 320 19.81 -12.10 0.41
C HIS A 320 20.83 -13.23 0.56
N GLN A 321 20.33 -14.46 0.59
CA GLN A 321 21.09 -15.70 0.51
C GLN A 321 20.96 -16.27 -0.90
N GLY A 322 22.09 -16.47 -1.55
CA GLY A 322 22.12 -16.98 -2.92
C GLY A 322 23.53 -16.99 -3.48
N ARG A 323 23.64 -17.45 -4.72
CA ARG A 323 24.87 -17.24 -5.48
C ARG A 323 24.95 -15.76 -5.85
N PRO A 324 26.16 -15.17 -5.87
CA PRO A 324 26.31 -13.83 -6.39
C PRO A 324 25.82 -13.82 -7.85
N PRO A 325 25.11 -12.77 -8.27
CA PRO A 325 24.67 -12.64 -9.65
C PRO A 325 25.88 -12.66 -10.58
N LYS A 326 25.70 -13.29 -11.74
CA LYS A 326 26.80 -13.52 -12.69
C LYS A 326 27.24 -12.24 -13.42
N SER A 327 26.36 -11.26 -13.50
CA SER A 327 26.60 -9.96 -14.15
C SER A 327 25.87 -8.82 -13.41
N ALA A 328 26.32 -7.58 -13.66
CA ALA A 328 25.67 -6.40 -13.11
C ALA A 328 24.26 -6.21 -13.70
N GLU A 329 24.07 -6.57 -14.96
CA GLU A 329 22.78 -6.57 -15.64
C GLU A 329 21.82 -7.58 -14.99
N ALA A 330 22.31 -8.77 -14.64
CA ALA A 330 21.51 -9.78 -13.94
C ALA A 330 21.12 -9.31 -12.54
N LEU A 331 22.04 -8.69 -11.81
CA LEU A 331 21.74 -8.07 -10.52
C LEU A 331 20.63 -7.02 -10.65
N LEU A 332 20.73 -6.12 -11.64
CA LEU A 332 19.76 -5.04 -11.86
C LEU A 332 18.38 -5.61 -12.23
N PHE A 333 18.33 -6.55 -13.18
CA PHE A 333 17.09 -7.20 -13.62
C PHE A 333 16.40 -7.92 -12.46
N ASN A 334 17.14 -8.72 -11.68
CA ASN A 334 16.57 -9.43 -10.55
C ASN A 334 16.10 -8.46 -9.47
N SER A 335 16.88 -7.42 -9.18
CA SER A 335 16.48 -6.39 -8.20
C SER A 335 15.17 -5.72 -8.60
N GLN A 336 15.00 -5.41 -9.89
CA GLN A 336 13.74 -4.86 -10.41
C GLN A 336 12.59 -5.86 -10.26
N LEU A 337 12.77 -7.12 -10.63
CA LEU A 337 11.70 -8.12 -10.53
C LEU A 337 11.27 -8.38 -9.09
N ILE A 338 12.24 -8.48 -8.18
CA ILE A 338 12.01 -8.65 -6.73
C ILE A 338 11.30 -7.43 -6.17
N GLY A 339 11.76 -6.24 -6.56
CA GLY A 339 11.13 -4.98 -6.19
C GLY A 339 9.68 -4.93 -6.65
N LEU A 340 9.39 -5.26 -7.91
CA LEU A 340 8.02 -5.30 -8.45
C LEU A 340 7.12 -6.28 -7.70
N LYS A 341 7.61 -7.49 -7.41
CA LYS A 341 6.87 -8.51 -6.67
C LYS A 341 6.59 -8.08 -5.23
N THR A 342 7.60 -7.53 -4.56
CA THR A 342 7.49 -7.07 -3.18
C THR A 342 6.54 -5.89 -3.08
N GLN A 343 6.67 -4.94 -4.01
CA GLN A 343 5.76 -3.79 -4.15
C GLN A 343 4.32 -4.25 -4.35
N PHE A 344 4.07 -5.22 -5.23
CA PHE A 344 2.73 -5.77 -5.44
C PHE A 344 2.13 -6.35 -4.16
N LEU A 345 2.92 -7.09 -3.38
CA LEU A 345 2.46 -7.64 -2.11
C LEU A 345 2.19 -6.55 -1.07
N ASP A 346 3.04 -5.51 -1.01
CA ASP A 346 2.85 -4.36 -0.14
C ASP A 346 1.60 -3.55 -0.52
N ASP A 347 1.33 -3.39 -1.82
CA ASP A 347 0.15 -2.69 -2.34
C ASP A 347 -1.13 -3.45 -1.99
N ILE A 348 -1.15 -4.78 -2.14
CA ILE A 348 -2.27 -5.62 -1.69
C ILE A 348 -2.48 -5.50 -0.18
N ALA A 349 -1.39 -5.62 0.59
CA ALA A 349 -1.48 -5.51 2.04
C ALA A 349 -2.02 -4.13 2.45
N PHE A 350 -1.53 -3.06 1.83
CA PHE A 350 -2.02 -1.71 2.04
C PHE A 350 -3.52 -1.61 1.75
N LEU A 351 -3.99 -2.12 0.61
CA LEU A 351 -5.42 -2.12 0.27
C LEU A 351 -6.25 -2.81 1.35
N HIS A 352 -5.82 -3.96 1.84
CA HIS A 352 -6.49 -4.64 2.96
C HIS A 352 -6.45 -3.81 4.26
N SER A 353 -5.30 -3.24 4.60
CA SER A 353 -5.18 -2.40 5.80
C SER A 353 -5.93 -1.09 5.73
N SER A 354 -6.23 -0.61 4.52
CA SER A 354 -6.83 0.71 4.32
C SER A 354 -8.24 0.80 4.90
N PHE A 355 -8.92 -0.32 5.13
CA PHE A 355 -10.28 -0.35 5.71
C PHE A 355 -10.28 -0.23 7.23
N THR A 356 -9.36 -0.92 7.90
CA THR A 356 -9.39 -1.12 9.37
C THR A 356 -8.12 -0.65 10.07
N THR A 357 -7.22 0.05 9.38
CA THR A 357 -5.89 0.43 9.91
C THR A 357 -5.11 -0.75 10.48
N ALA A 358 -5.28 -1.93 9.86
CA ALA A 358 -4.64 -3.17 10.28
C ALA A 358 -3.11 -3.13 10.08
N PRO A 359 -2.30 -3.43 11.12
CA PRO A 359 -0.85 -3.48 10.97
C PRO A 359 -0.43 -4.60 10.02
N ILE A 360 0.62 -4.36 9.25
CA ILE A 360 1.20 -5.22 8.23
C ILE A 360 2.61 -5.64 8.63
N VAL A 361 2.87 -6.95 8.68
CA VAL A 361 4.20 -7.51 8.91
C VAL A 361 4.60 -8.30 7.68
N ARG A 362 5.59 -7.80 6.93
CA ARG A 362 6.17 -8.55 5.81
C ARG A 362 7.39 -9.32 6.25
N LEU A 363 7.32 -10.64 6.14
CA LEU A 363 8.38 -11.56 6.50
C LEU A 363 9.45 -11.68 5.39
N PRO A 364 10.64 -12.22 5.69
CA PRO A 364 11.67 -12.46 4.69
C PRO A 364 11.19 -13.36 3.55
N ALA A 365 11.67 -13.09 2.34
CA ALA A 365 11.36 -13.93 1.18
C ALA A 365 11.90 -15.35 1.36
N GLN A 366 11.02 -16.35 1.25
CA GLN A 366 11.32 -17.76 1.42
C GLN A 366 10.73 -18.55 0.25
N GLY A 367 11.31 -19.69 -0.12
CA GLY A 367 10.79 -20.43 -1.26
C GLY A 367 11.42 -21.79 -1.42
N LYS A 368 12.69 -21.82 -1.78
CA LYS A 368 13.48 -23.03 -2.00
C LYS A 368 13.50 -23.96 -0.78
N THR A 369 13.77 -23.43 0.40
CA THR A 369 13.82 -24.19 1.65
C THR A 369 12.44 -24.73 1.99
N MET A 370 11.37 -23.93 1.82
CA MET A 370 10.00 -24.40 2.00
C MET A 370 9.63 -25.49 0.98
N TYR A 371 9.92 -25.30 -0.30
CA TYR A 371 9.69 -26.30 -1.36
C TYR A 371 10.47 -27.59 -1.11
N ARG A 372 11.73 -27.52 -0.69
CA ARG A 372 12.52 -28.71 -0.33
C ARG A 372 11.84 -29.46 0.81
N ASN A 373 11.41 -28.74 1.84
CA ASN A 373 10.78 -29.33 3.01
C ASN A 373 9.40 -29.93 2.67
N LEU A 374 8.62 -29.25 1.81
CA LEU A 374 7.30 -29.67 1.37
C LEU A 374 7.33 -30.68 0.20
N SER A 375 8.47 -30.84 -0.49
CA SER A 375 8.61 -31.73 -1.65
C SER A 375 8.29 -33.19 -1.32
N PHE A 376 8.44 -33.58 -0.05
CA PHE A 376 8.07 -34.91 0.42
C PHE A 376 6.56 -35.17 0.36
N PHE A 377 5.73 -34.12 0.35
CA PHE A 377 4.27 -34.19 0.32
C PHE A 377 3.66 -33.93 -1.07
N ARG A 378 4.48 -33.97 -2.14
CA ARG A 378 3.99 -33.80 -3.51
C ARG A 378 2.95 -34.87 -3.85
N THR A 379 1.95 -34.50 -4.65
CA THR A 379 0.88 -35.38 -5.14
C THR A 379 1.42 -36.61 -5.87
N GLU A 380 2.53 -36.49 -6.59
CA GLU A 380 3.21 -37.62 -7.26
C GLU A 380 3.82 -38.61 -6.25
N ALA A 381 4.15 -38.16 -5.05
CA ALA A 381 4.67 -38.98 -3.96
C ALA A 381 3.53 -39.61 -3.12
N ALA A 382 2.26 -39.25 -3.36
CA ALA A 382 1.12 -39.73 -2.57
C ALA A 382 1.06 -41.25 -2.48
N GLY A 383 1.30 -41.97 -3.58
CA GLY A 383 1.35 -43.44 -3.59
C GLY A 383 2.48 -44.05 -2.75
N ARG A 384 3.59 -43.33 -2.54
CA ARG A 384 4.68 -43.73 -1.63
C ARG A 384 4.34 -43.41 -0.18
N ILE A 385 3.61 -42.32 0.08
CA ILE A 385 3.18 -41.88 1.42
C ILE A 385 2.08 -42.80 1.96
N THR A 386 1.15 -43.24 1.11
CA THR A 386 0.01 -44.11 1.48
C THR A 386 0.34 -45.61 1.44
N ALA A 387 1.55 -45.98 1.01
CA ALA A 387 1.96 -47.38 0.93
C ALA A 387 2.06 -48.05 2.32
N PRO A 388 1.56 -49.28 2.48
CA PRO A 388 1.74 -50.07 3.70
C PRO A 388 3.23 -50.23 4.02
N GLY A 389 3.67 -49.80 5.21
CA GLY A 389 5.07 -49.86 5.66
C GLY A 389 5.83 -48.53 5.65
N ASN A 390 5.34 -47.48 4.99
CA ASN A 390 6.00 -46.17 4.98
C ASN A 390 5.56 -45.22 6.12
N ARG A 391 4.61 -45.63 6.98
CA ARG A 391 4.08 -44.83 8.10
C ARG A 391 5.18 -44.27 9.01
N ALA A 392 6.21 -45.06 9.32
CA ALA A 392 7.32 -44.62 10.17
C ALA A 392 8.18 -43.53 9.49
N LYS A 393 8.40 -43.61 8.17
CA LYS A 393 9.10 -42.58 7.40
C LYS A 393 8.27 -41.31 7.31
N VAL A 394 6.96 -41.43 7.07
CA VAL A 394 6.03 -40.29 7.03
C VAL A 394 6.00 -39.57 8.39
N LEU A 395 5.86 -40.30 9.50
CA LEU A 395 5.93 -39.74 10.85
C LEU A 395 7.26 -39.05 11.13
N LYS A 396 8.39 -39.66 10.74
CA LYS A 396 9.72 -39.06 10.89
C LYS A 396 9.86 -37.77 10.07
N THR A 397 9.32 -37.72 8.86
CA THR A 397 9.33 -36.51 8.04
C THR A 397 8.45 -35.42 8.66
N ILE A 398 7.24 -35.75 9.13
CA ILE A 398 6.35 -34.82 9.84
C ILE A 398 7.03 -34.29 11.11
N GLN A 399 7.68 -35.15 11.90
CA GLN A 399 8.43 -34.75 13.10
C GLN A 399 9.63 -33.87 12.75
N THR A 400 10.37 -34.21 11.69
CA THR A 400 11.52 -33.40 11.24
C THR A 400 11.05 -32.02 10.76
N PHE A 401 9.94 -31.97 10.03
CA PHE A 401 9.32 -30.72 9.58
C PHE A 401 8.82 -29.90 10.78
N GLY A 402 8.14 -30.52 11.74
CA GLY A 402 7.69 -29.87 12.97
C GLY A 402 8.84 -29.33 13.81
N HIS A 403 9.95 -30.08 13.95
CA HIS A 403 11.16 -29.59 14.62
C HIS A 403 11.86 -28.44 13.88
N GLN A 404 11.76 -28.39 12.55
CA GLN A 404 12.27 -27.27 11.77
C GLN A 404 11.39 -26.03 11.94
N LEU A 405 10.07 -26.20 11.99
CA LEU A 405 9.13 -25.10 12.29
C LEU A 405 9.28 -24.56 13.72
N TRP A 406 9.67 -25.40 14.68
CA TRP A 406 9.88 -24.96 16.07
C TRP A 406 11.22 -24.24 16.30
N ARG A 407 12.11 -24.23 15.30
CA ARG A 407 13.40 -23.53 15.30
C ARG A 407 13.41 -22.27 14.43
N LEU A 408 12.34 -22.06 13.67
CA LEU A 408 11.96 -20.79 13.05
C LEU A 408 11.14 -20.01 14.08
#